data_AF-A0A835H2C7-F1
#
_entry.id   AF-A0A835H2C7-F1
#
_cell.length_a   1.000
_cell.length_b   1.000
_cell.length_c   1.000
_cell.angle_alpha   90.00
_cell.angle_beta   90.00
_cell.angle_gamma   90.00
#
_symmetry.space_group_name_H-M   'P 1'
#
loop_
_entity.id
_entity.type
_entity.pdbx_description
1 polymer ?
#
loop_
_entity_poly.entity_id
_entity_poly.type
_entity_poly.pdbx_seq_one_letter_code
_entity_poly.pdbx_strand_id
1 'polypeptide(L)'
;MLCNAVGVSISGGNTKFIARICSPFSVRGNLIILQPKNRPFKFFNMWCTHPTFRDTVSESWQIPIQGNSIFILTQKLKRLKGVLKEWNKDIFCNIKVKVEEETKKLEQMQDQFEKGNVTEEFTMHMVDQENQVELLLQQEQMFWKQKSRTKWDNVIFMLWQIETEVRI
;
A
#
# COMPACT_ATOMS: atom_id res chain seq x y z
N MET A 1 27.89 -45.06 14.31
CA MET A 1 28.38 -44.61 15.64
C MET A 1 29.79 -44.12 15.42
N LEU A 2 29.99 -42.80 15.30
CA LEU A 2 30.55 -41.92 16.34
C LEU A 2 32.02 -42.28 16.60
N CYS A 3 33.02 -41.41 16.43
CA CYS A 3 33.16 -40.02 16.87
C CYS A 3 34.35 -39.36 16.12
N ASN A 4 34.20 -38.13 15.60
CA ASN A 4 34.70 -36.85 16.15
C ASN A 4 36.23 -36.63 16.18
N ALA A 5 36.69 -35.59 15.45
CA ALA A 5 37.24 -34.34 16.00
C ALA A 5 38.47 -33.77 15.24
N VAL A 6 38.28 -32.54 14.72
CA VAL A 6 39.22 -31.38 14.69
C VAL A 6 40.40 -31.34 13.69
N GLY A 7 40.42 -30.29 12.85
CA GLY A 7 41.65 -29.81 12.17
C GLY A 7 41.47 -28.98 10.88
N VAL A 8 41.31 -27.67 11.04
CA VAL A 8 41.61 -26.47 10.20
C VAL A 8 42.56 -26.73 8.99
N SER A 9 42.42 -26.25 7.72
CA SER A 9 42.28 -24.87 7.20
C SER A 9 42.08 -24.77 5.66
N ILE A 10 41.31 -23.76 5.22
CA ILE A 10 41.39 -22.87 4.03
C ILE A 10 41.42 -23.41 2.58
N SER A 11 40.39 -23.11 1.77
CA SER A 11 40.44 -22.11 0.67
C SER A 11 39.15 -22.06 -0.19
N GLY A 12 38.70 -20.82 -0.48
CA GLY A 12 37.67 -20.46 -1.49
C GLY A 12 36.22 -20.62 -1.03
N GLY A 13 35.35 -19.62 -0.93
CA GLY A 13 35.32 -18.26 -1.45
C GLY A 13 33.84 -17.92 -1.71
N ASN A 14 33.40 -16.74 -1.25
CA ASN A 14 32.08 -16.11 -1.44
C ASN A 14 30.93 -16.47 -0.48
N THR A 15 31.10 -16.08 0.78
CA THR A 15 30.00 -15.50 1.58
C THR A 15 29.48 -14.24 0.88
N LYS A 16 28.40 -14.37 0.11
CA LYS A 16 27.66 -13.20 -0.38
C LYS A 16 26.73 -12.72 0.72
N PHE A 17 27.18 -11.69 1.43
CA PHE A 17 26.32 -10.78 2.19
C PHE A 17 25.18 -10.32 1.26
N ILE A 18 23.96 -10.83 1.49
CA ILE A 18 22.76 -10.24 0.91
C ILE A 18 22.52 -8.96 1.71
N ALA A 19 23.09 -7.86 1.21
CA ALA A 19 22.82 -6.54 1.71
C ALA A 19 21.30 -6.29 1.67
N ARG A 20 20.70 -6.07 2.84
CA ARG A 20 19.42 -5.37 2.95
C ARG A 20 19.62 -3.99 2.34
N ILE A 21 19.23 -3.81 1.08
CA ILE A 21 18.99 -2.48 0.55
C ILE A 21 17.60 -2.07 1.04
N CYS A 22 17.58 -1.59 2.28
CA CYS A 22 16.63 -0.60 2.74
C CYS A 22 17.45 0.70 2.78
N SER A 23 17.51 1.41 1.65
CA SER A 23 18.11 2.75 1.57
C SER A 23 17.21 3.66 0.72
N PRO A 24 17.06 4.95 1.08
CA PRO A 24 15.90 5.77 0.73
C PRO A 24 16.07 6.62 -0.55
N PHE A 25 17.05 6.35 -1.41
CA PHE A 25 17.29 7.19 -2.59
C PHE A 25 16.72 6.57 -3.88
N SER A 26 15.71 7.24 -4.42
CA SER A 26 15.07 6.97 -5.69
C SER A 26 16.07 7.15 -6.84
N VAL A 27 16.27 6.10 -7.65
CA VAL A 27 16.77 6.25 -9.02
C VAL A 27 15.90 5.39 -9.94
N ARG A 28 15.38 6.08 -10.95
CA ARG A 28 14.53 5.63 -12.06
C ARG A 28 14.78 4.18 -12.49
N GLY A 29 13.69 3.42 -12.52
CA GLY A 29 13.58 2.17 -13.26
C GLY A 29 12.18 1.63 -13.08
N ASN A 30 11.51 1.28 -14.19
CA ASN A 30 10.22 0.57 -14.20
C ASN A 30 10.38 -0.76 -13.46
N LEU A 31 10.27 -0.74 -12.13
CA LEU A 31 10.32 -1.93 -11.31
C LEU A 31 8.92 -2.53 -11.34
N ILE A 32 8.73 -3.49 -12.24
CA ILE A 32 7.69 -4.50 -12.09
C ILE A 32 7.92 -5.07 -10.70
N ILE A 33 7.05 -4.71 -9.74
CA ILE A 33 7.13 -5.26 -8.39
C ILE A 33 6.82 -6.74 -8.53
N LEU A 34 7.86 -7.57 -8.70
CA LEU A 34 7.76 -9.02 -8.65
C LEU A 34 7.41 -9.38 -7.21
N GLN A 35 6.12 -9.38 -6.93
CA GLN A 35 5.58 -9.90 -5.69
C GLN A 35 6.03 -11.37 -5.60
N PRO A 36 6.71 -11.78 -4.51
CA PRO A 36 7.09 -13.16 -4.30
C PRO A 36 5.86 -14.04 -4.44
N LYS A 37 6.03 -15.13 -5.20
CA LYS A 37 4.97 -16.01 -5.71
C LYS A 37 4.02 -16.57 -4.63
N ASN A 38 4.41 -16.47 -3.35
CA ASN A 38 3.73 -17.07 -2.21
C ASN A 38 3.14 -16.08 -1.18
N ARG A 39 2.97 -14.78 -1.51
CA ARG A 39 2.28 -13.88 -0.57
C ARG A 39 0.77 -14.18 -0.54
N PRO A 40 0.17 -14.45 0.64
CA PRO A 40 -1.27 -14.61 0.75
C PRO A 40 -1.97 -13.33 0.31
N PHE A 41 -3.18 -13.47 -0.25
CA PHE A 41 -3.99 -12.32 -0.62
C PHE A 41 -4.36 -11.55 0.63
N LYS A 42 -4.18 -10.23 0.59
CA LYS A 42 -4.54 -9.34 1.68
C LYS A 42 -5.55 -8.34 1.16
N PHE A 43 -6.71 -8.35 1.81
CA PHE A 43 -7.73 -7.31 1.65
C PHE A 43 -7.22 -6.02 2.27
N PHE A 44 -7.43 -4.86 1.63
CA PHE A 44 -7.10 -3.56 2.21
C PHE A 44 -8.37 -2.78 2.55
N ASN A 45 -8.43 -2.25 3.77
CA ASN A 45 -9.62 -1.51 4.25
C ASN A 45 -9.92 -0.27 3.40
N MET A 46 -8.88 0.37 2.85
CA MET A 46 -9.03 1.53 1.96
C MET A 46 -9.87 1.21 0.72
N TRP A 47 -9.98 -0.05 0.29
CA TRP A 47 -10.77 -0.44 -0.87
C TRP A 47 -12.25 -0.08 -0.70
N CYS A 48 -12.79 -0.19 0.51
CA CYS A 48 -14.18 0.15 0.81
C CYS A 48 -14.50 1.64 0.66
N THR A 49 -13.47 2.50 0.62
CA THR A 49 -13.67 3.95 0.47
C THR A 49 -13.91 4.37 -0.98
N HIS A 50 -13.54 3.51 -1.95
CA HIS A 50 -13.73 3.83 -3.36
C HIS A 50 -15.16 3.51 -3.80
N PRO A 51 -15.87 4.43 -4.49
CA PRO A 51 -17.28 4.25 -4.84
C PRO A 51 -17.51 3.00 -5.70
N THR A 52 -16.59 2.68 -6.62
CA THR A 52 -16.74 1.54 -7.54
C THR A 52 -16.47 0.18 -6.90
N PHE A 53 -15.96 0.12 -5.66
CA PHE A 53 -15.54 -1.15 -5.05
C PHE A 53 -16.70 -2.14 -4.96
N ARG A 54 -17.86 -1.66 -4.52
CA ARG A 54 -19.07 -2.48 -4.36
C ARG A 54 -19.53 -3.05 -5.69
N ASP A 55 -19.48 -2.24 -6.75
CA ASP A 55 -19.92 -2.64 -8.08
C ASP A 55 -18.99 -3.70 -8.67
N THR A 56 -17.67 -3.51 -8.57
CA THR A 56 -16.67 -4.50 -9.00
C THR A 56 -16.85 -5.85 -8.28
N VAL A 57 -17.12 -5.82 -6.97
CA VAL A 57 -17.38 -7.06 -6.21
C VAL A 57 -18.69 -7.72 -6.66
N SER A 58 -19.76 -6.93 -6.81
CA SER A 58 -21.09 -7.41 -7.21
C SER A 58 -21.06 -8.06 -8.60
N GLU A 59 -20.47 -7.37 -9.59
CA GLU A 59 -20.32 -7.85 -10.95
C GLU A 59 -19.55 -9.17 -10.99
N SER A 60 -18.40 -9.24 -10.31
CA SER A 60 -17.63 -10.47 -10.19
C SER A 60 -18.40 -11.57 -9.44
N TRP A 61 -19.33 -11.25 -8.54
CA TRP A 61 -20.08 -12.23 -7.75
C TRP A 61 -21.27 -12.83 -8.50
N GLN A 62 -21.91 -12.05 -9.37
CA GLN A 62 -23.11 -12.44 -10.10
C GLN A 62 -22.85 -13.46 -11.22
N ILE A 63 -21.63 -13.52 -11.76
CA ILE A 63 -21.30 -14.46 -12.85
C ILE A 63 -21.51 -15.91 -12.39
N PRO A 64 -22.35 -16.70 -13.09
CA PRO A 64 -22.73 -18.05 -12.70
C PRO A 64 -21.56 -19.02 -12.82
N ILE A 65 -21.53 -20.02 -11.93
CA ILE A 65 -20.55 -21.12 -11.92
C ILE A 65 -21.31 -22.40 -11.62
N GLN A 66 -21.01 -23.47 -12.36
CA GLN A 66 -21.62 -24.78 -12.17
C GLN A 66 -20.72 -25.67 -11.31
N GLY A 67 -21.32 -26.51 -10.45
CA GLY A 67 -20.62 -27.46 -9.60
C GLY A 67 -21.31 -27.65 -8.24
N ASN A 68 -20.63 -28.32 -7.31
CA ASN A 68 -21.13 -28.40 -5.94
C ASN A 68 -20.98 -27.05 -5.21
N SER A 69 -21.69 -26.86 -4.10
CA SER A 69 -21.72 -25.59 -3.35
C SER A 69 -20.33 -25.07 -2.96
N ILE A 70 -19.44 -25.97 -2.51
CA ILE A 70 -18.07 -25.64 -2.11
C ILE A 70 -17.22 -25.22 -3.31
N PHE A 71 -17.37 -25.91 -4.45
CA PHE A 71 -16.69 -25.59 -5.70
C PHE A 71 -17.14 -24.23 -6.23
N ILE A 72 -18.45 -23.96 -6.22
CA ILE A 72 -18.99 -22.66 -6.64
C ILE A 72 -18.37 -21.53 -5.80
N LEU A 73 -18.39 -21.68 -4.47
CA LEU A 73 -17.83 -20.67 -3.57
C LEU A 73 -16.33 -20.45 -3.80
N THR A 74 -15.55 -21.52 -3.87
CA THR A 74 -14.08 -21.44 -4.06
C THR A 74 -13.71 -20.80 -5.40
N GLN A 75 -14.44 -21.11 -6.48
CA GLN A 75 -14.20 -20.49 -7.78
C GLN A 75 -14.59 -19.02 -7.80
N LYS A 76 -15.73 -18.63 -7.18
CA LYS A 76 -16.12 -17.22 -7.05
C LYS A 76 -15.06 -16.41 -6.30
N LEU A 77 -14.54 -16.94 -5.18
CA LEU A 77 -13.47 -16.30 -4.41
C LEU A 77 -12.15 -16.22 -5.19
N LYS A 78 -11.80 -17.27 -5.94
CA LYS A 78 -10.58 -17.29 -6.78
C LYS A 78 -10.64 -16.23 -7.87
N ARG A 79 -11.79 -16.09 -8.54
CA ARG A 79 -12.04 -15.04 -9.54
C ARG A 79 -11.98 -13.65 -8.91
N LEU A 80 -12.73 -13.44 -7.82
CA LEU A 80 -12.79 -12.16 -7.12
C LEU A 80 -11.39 -11.70 -6.69
N LYS A 81 -10.55 -12.61 -6.20
CA LYS A 81 -9.15 -12.35 -5.88
C LYS A 81 -8.34 -11.85 -7.08
N GLY A 82 -8.60 -12.36 -8.29
CA GLY A 82 -7.97 -11.90 -9.53
C GLY A 82 -8.40 -10.47 -9.87
N VAL A 83 -9.71 -10.26 -9.93
CA VAL A 83 -10.33 -8.95 -10.22
C VAL A 83 -9.86 -7.88 -9.24
N LEU A 84 -9.90 -8.14 -7.94
CA LEU A 84 -9.46 -7.17 -6.92
C LEU A 84 -7.96 -6.87 -6.98
N LYS A 85 -7.13 -7.81 -7.44
CA LYS A 85 -5.70 -7.56 -7.63
C LYS A 85 -5.42 -6.61 -8.78
N GLU A 86 -6.14 -6.78 -9.88
CA GLU A 86 -6.05 -5.92 -11.05
C GLU A 86 -6.61 -4.53 -10.73
N TRP A 87 -7.84 -4.48 -10.21
CA TRP A 87 -8.48 -3.24 -9.76
C TRP A 87 -7.64 -2.45 -8.75
N ASN A 88 -7.01 -3.12 -7.78
CA ASN A 88 -6.11 -2.45 -6.84
C ASN A 88 -4.87 -1.84 -7.52
N LYS A 89 -4.34 -2.49 -8.56
CA LYS A 89 -3.24 -1.91 -9.33
C LYS A 89 -3.69 -0.70 -10.12
N ASP A 90 -4.90 -0.71 -10.67
CA ASP A 90 -5.36 0.39 -11.52
C ASP A 90 -5.76 1.61 -10.67
N ILE A 91 -6.48 1.39 -9.58
CA ILE A 91 -7.03 2.47 -8.76
C ILE A 91 -6.04 2.98 -7.70
N PHE A 92 -5.37 2.07 -6.99
CA PHE A 92 -4.53 2.42 -5.83
C PHE A 92 -3.03 2.34 -6.13
N CYS A 93 -2.63 2.32 -7.42
CA CYS A 93 -1.22 2.41 -7.77
C CYS A 93 -0.60 3.64 -7.10
N ASN A 94 0.42 3.43 -6.28
CA ASN A 94 1.20 4.49 -5.64
C ASN A 94 0.37 5.59 -4.97
N ILE A 95 -0.47 5.21 -4.00
CA ILE A 95 -1.26 6.16 -3.19
C ILE A 95 -0.46 7.38 -2.68
N LYS A 96 0.83 7.17 -2.34
CA LYS A 96 1.76 8.24 -1.96
C LYS A 96 1.96 9.31 -3.02
N VAL A 97 2.15 8.87 -4.26
CA VAL A 97 2.37 9.78 -5.39
C VAL A 97 1.09 10.59 -5.63
N LYS A 98 -0.08 9.95 -5.53
CA LYS A 98 -1.37 10.65 -5.63
C LYS A 98 -1.56 11.69 -4.53
N VAL A 99 -1.21 11.36 -3.29
CA VAL A 99 -1.24 12.33 -2.17
C VAL A 99 -0.34 13.52 -2.49
N GLU A 100 0.92 13.27 -2.86
CA GLU A 100 1.89 14.34 -3.17
C GLU A 100 1.48 15.23 -4.34
N GLU A 101 0.89 14.63 -5.40
CA GLU A 101 0.38 15.37 -6.56
C GLU A 101 -0.81 16.25 -6.20
N GLU A 102 -1.79 15.74 -5.45
CA GLU A 102 -2.98 16.51 -5.06
C GLU A 102 -2.65 17.58 -3.99
N THR A 103 -1.75 17.30 -3.04
CA THR A 103 -1.30 18.31 -2.07
C THR A 103 -0.59 19.46 -2.77
N LYS A 104 0.24 19.17 -3.77
CA LYS A 104 0.93 20.21 -4.55
C LYS A 104 -0.04 21.08 -5.36
N LYS A 105 -1.10 20.48 -5.90
CA LYS A 105 -2.17 21.25 -6.57
C LYS A 105 -2.89 22.17 -5.59
N LEU A 106 -3.20 21.65 -4.39
CA LEU A 106 -3.84 22.44 -3.33
C LEU A 106 -2.96 23.63 -2.91
N GLU A 107 -1.65 23.41 -2.72
CA GLU A 107 -0.69 24.49 -2.43
C GLU A 107 -0.69 25.56 -3.54
N GLN A 108 -0.71 25.16 -4.80
CA GLN A 108 -0.79 26.10 -5.92
C GLN A 108 -2.10 26.90 -5.94
N MET A 109 -3.21 26.28 -5.55
CA MET A 109 -4.49 26.99 -5.40
C MET A 109 -4.47 27.96 -4.22
N GLN A 110 -3.87 27.57 -3.09
CA GLN A 110 -3.67 28.45 -1.94
C GLN A 110 -2.82 29.68 -2.30
N ASP A 111 -1.72 29.48 -3.04
CA ASP A 111 -0.89 30.58 -3.55
C ASP A 111 -1.67 31.55 -4.47
N GLN A 112 -2.59 31.03 -5.28
CA GLN A 112 -3.43 31.86 -6.16
C GLN A 112 -4.50 32.63 -5.38
N PHE A 113 -5.04 32.02 -4.33
CA PHE A 113 -5.96 32.66 -3.41
C PHE A 113 -5.32 33.86 -2.72
N GLU A 114 -4.09 33.70 -2.20
CA GLU A 114 -3.33 34.77 -1.56
C GLU A 114 -2.99 35.93 -2.51
N LYS A 115 -2.85 35.65 -3.81
CA LYS A 115 -2.61 36.64 -4.87
C LYS A 115 -3.88 37.39 -5.29
N GLY A 116 -5.03 37.10 -4.68
CA GLY A 116 -6.27 37.87 -4.84
C GLY A 116 -7.16 37.44 -6.02
N ASN A 117 -6.90 36.30 -6.65
CA ASN A 117 -7.78 35.78 -7.69
C ASN A 117 -8.92 34.94 -7.07
N VAL A 118 -9.91 35.63 -6.49
CA VAL A 118 -10.98 35.00 -5.71
C VAL A 118 -12.32 35.16 -6.41
N THR A 119 -12.84 34.06 -6.93
CA THR A 119 -14.22 33.92 -7.44
C THR A 119 -14.92 32.85 -6.61
N GLU A 120 -16.24 32.91 -6.46
CA GLU A 120 -17.01 31.90 -5.71
C GLU A 120 -16.77 30.47 -6.23
N GLU A 121 -16.74 30.30 -7.56
CA GLU A 121 -16.40 29.01 -8.20
C GLU A 121 -15.00 28.51 -7.82
N PHE A 122 -14.02 29.41 -7.69
CA PHE A 122 -12.66 29.07 -7.31
C PHE A 122 -12.60 28.58 -5.86
N THR A 123 -13.29 29.26 -4.94
CA THR A 123 -13.39 28.84 -3.54
C THR A 123 -14.07 27.49 -3.40
N MET A 124 -15.15 27.24 -4.15
CA MET A 124 -15.83 25.93 -4.14
C MET A 124 -14.89 24.82 -4.64
N HIS A 125 -14.19 25.06 -5.76
CA HIS A 125 -13.21 24.11 -6.28
C HIS A 125 -12.08 23.84 -5.28
N MET A 126 -11.62 24.86 -4.55
CA MET A 126 -10.59 24.72 -3.51
C MET A 126 -11.05 23.80 -2.38
N VAL A 127 -12.27 23.97 -1.88
CA VAL A 127 -12.87 23.09 -0.85
C VAL A 127 -12.98 21.65 -1.36
N ASP A 128 -13.38 21.45 -2.61
CA ASP A 128 -13.44 20.11 -3.21
C ASP A 128 -12.05 19.45 -3.29
N GLN A 129 -11.01 20.23 -3.63
CA GLN A 129 -9.62 19.75 -3.63
C GLN A 129 -9.14 19.40 -2.21
N GLU A 130 -9.48 20.21 -1.20
CA GLU A 130 -9.17 19.92 0.20
C GLU A 130 -9.79 18.60 0.67
N ASN A 131 -11.08 18.40 0.38
CA ASN A 131 -11.79 17.16 0.68
C ASN A 131 -11.14 15.94 -0.01
N GLN A 132 -10.70 16.12 -1.26
CA GLN A 132 -10.02 15.06 -2.02
C GLN A 132 -8.66 14.69 -1.41
N VAL A 133 -7.87 15.68 -1.00
CA VAL A 133 -6.59 15.47 -0.30
C VAL A 133 -6.84 14.77 1.03
N GLU A 134 -7.83 15.19 1.80
CA GLU A 134 -8.19 14.56 3.08
C GLU A 134 -8.55 13.08 2.89
N LEU A 135 -9.39 12.76 1.90
CA LEU A 135 -9.74 11.38 1.59
C LEU A 135 -8.51 10.52 1.24
N LEU A 136 -7.59 11.05 0.42
CA LEU A 136 -6.37 10.34 0.04
C LEU A 136 -5.45 10.08 1.26
N LEU A 137 -5.32 11.07 2.16
CA LEU A 137 -4.57 10.91 3.40
C LEU A 137 -5.20 9.86 4.33
N GLN A 138 -6.54 9.86 4.46
CA GLN A 138 -7.26 8.84 5.23
C GLN A 138 -7.03 7.45 4.63
N GLN A 139 -7.09 7.30 3.30
CA GLN A 139 -6.80 6.04 2.63
C GLN A 139 -5.36 5.57 2.85
N GLU A 140 -4.38 6.49 2.77
CA GLU A 140 -2.97 6.20 3.07
C GLU A 140 -2.82 5.75 4.53
N GLN A 141 -3.46 6.45 5.47
CA GLN A 141 -3.43 6.09 6.88
C GLN A 141 -4.02 4.69 7.10
N MET A 142 -5.15 4.35 6.47
CA MET A 142 -5.73 3.00 6.52
C MET A 142 -4.76 1.94 5.99
N PHE A 143 -4.11 2.23 4.86
CA PHE A 143 -3.11 1.35 4.26
C PHE A 143 -1.96 1.09 5.22
N TRP A 144 -1.36 2.14 5.79
CA TRP A 144 -0.25 2.01 6.72
C TRP A 144 -0.67 1.42 8.05
N LYS A 145 -1.83 1.74 8.60
CA LYS A 145 -2.37 1.13 9.82
C LYS A 145 -2.57 -0.38 9.67
N GLN A 146 -3.05 -0.82 8.52
CA GLN A 146 -3.26 -2.24 8.27
C GLN A 146 -1.97 -2.97 7.91
N LYS A 147 -1.06 -2.33 7.17
CA LYS A 147 0.29 -2.84 6.93
C LYS A 147 1.09 -2.86 8.22
N SER A 148 0.79 -1.92 9.12
CA SER A 148 1.49 -1.78 10.37
C SER A 148 1.12 -2.88 11.34
N ARG A 149 -0.16 -3.13 11.57
CA ARG A 149 -0.62 -4.30 12.36
C ARG A 149 -0.14 -5.66 11.85
N THR A 150 0.41 -5.74 10.63
CA THR A 150 1.03 -6.95 10.07
C THR A 150 2.56 -6.98 10.23
N LYS A 151 3.20 -5.88 10.60
CA LYS A 151 4.65 -5.74 10.81
C LYS A 151 5.02 -5.28 12.23
N TRP A 152 4.06 -4.77 13.00
CA TRP A 152 4.29 -3.89 14.14
C TRP A 152 3.82 -4.45 15.48
N ASP A 153 3.77 -5.78 15.65
CA ASP A 153 4.14 -6.35 16.96
C ASP A 153 5.56 -5.86 17.37
N ASN A 154 6.40 -5.41 16.43
CA ASN A 154 7.82 -5.16 16.70
C ASN A 154 8.36 -3.71 16.61
N VAL A 155 7.63 -2.69 16.12
CA VAL A 155 8.28 -1.34 15.94
C VAL A 155 7.43 -0.14 16.42
N ILE A 156 6.09 -0.23 16.59
CA ILE A 156 5.21 0.95 16.80
C ILE A 156 5.25 1.24 18.29
N PHE A 157 5.37 0.18 19.10
CA PHE A 157 5.79 0.28 20.49
C PHE A 157 7.18 0.94 20.59
N MET A 158 8.12 0.64 19.68
CA MET A 158 9.48 1.20 19.76
C MET A 158 9.58 2.67 19.34
N LEU A 159 8.83 3.15 18.34
CA LEU A 159 8.87 4.58 17.98
C LEU A 159 7.98 5.44 18.88
N TRP A 160 6.87 4.89 19.39
CA TRP A 160 6.12 5.58 20.45
C TRP A 160 6.94 5.70 21.75
N GLN A 161 7.80 4.72 22.05
CA GLN A 161 8.72 4.73 23.20
C GLN A 161 9.95 5.66 23.02
N ILE A 162 10.28 6.06 21.79
CA ILE A 162 11.36 7.03 21.52
C ILE A 162 10.82 8.47 21.48
N GLU A 163 9.62 8.70 20.93
CA GLU A 163 9.01 10.05 20.91
C GLU A 163 8.46 10.51 22.28
N THR A 164 8.26 9.60 23.23
CA THR A 164 7.88 9.95 24.62
C THR A 164 9.09 10.25 25.52
N GLU A 165 10.28 9.69 25.28
CA GLU A 165 11.50 9.98 26.06
C GLU A 165 12.21 11.28 25.63
N VAL A 166 11.97 11.79 24.42
CA VAL A 166 12.57 13.06 23.93
C VAL A 166 11.75 14.30 24.37
N ARG A 167 10.66 14.11 25.12
CA ARG A 167 9.76 15.18 25.58
C ARG A 167 9.72 15.37 27.11
N ILE A 168 10.77 14.92 27.82
CA ILE A 168 11.07 15.25 29.23
C ILE A 168 12.24 16.23 29.27
#